data_AF-A0A1E5VEX6-F1
#
_entry.id   AF-A0A1E5VEX6-F1
#
_cell.length_a   1.000
_cell.length_b   1.000
_cell.length_c   1.000
_cell.angle_alpha   90.00
_cell.angle_beta   90.00
_cell.angle_gamma   90.00
#
_symmetry.space_group_name_H-M   'P 1'
#
loop_
_entity.id
_entity.type
_entity.pdbx_description
1 polymer ?
#
loop_
_entity_poly.entity_id
_entity_poly.type
_entity_poly.pdbx_seq_one_letter_code
_entity_poly.pdbx_strand_id
1 'polypeptide(L)'
;MASRRRASQRPALLALAVLSCLQLALLAAASQLSSSRPLLRPLTRATATATATAKVPLEAGGEEEIHDGGVARRTCTYTVQIKTSCSSPRASPDAVSLAFGDAYQNEVYAARVSPARGFERCARDTFKVSGPCGYGVCYLYLRRSGRVGWTPEWVRVYEPTSDTPSTFYFGDPLANGYWVGLNRCLRRGDSASSDVAAQSL
;
A
#
# COMPACT_ATOMS: atom_id res chain seq x y z
N MET A 1 12.63 31.99 -61.50
CA MET A 1 13.98 31.62 -61.02
C MET A 1 14.02 31.72 -59.50
N ALA A 2 14.14 30.60 -58.78
CA ALA A 2 14.75 30.52 -57.44
C ALA A 2 14.76 29.04 -56.99
N SER A 3 15.82 28.33 -57.35
CA SER A 3 16.14 27.00 -56.84
C SER A 3 16.83 27.16 -55.47
N ARG A 4 16.26 26.59 -54.40
CA ARG A 4 16.97 26.45 -53.12
C ARG A 4 17.20 24.97 -52.81
N ARG A 5 18.50 24.68 -52.65
CA ARG A 5 19.13 23.38 -52.54
C ARG A 5 18.77 22.70 -51.20
N ARG A 6 18.41 21.42 -51.26
CA ARG A 6 18.43 20.50 -50.11
C ARG A 6 19.88 20.30 -49.66
N ALA A 7 20.24 20.78 -48.48
CA ALA A 7 21.52 20.47 -47.85
C ALA A 7 21.36 19.25 -46.92
N SER A 8 22.26 18.29 -47.13
CA SER A 8 22.35 16.99 -46.46
C SER A 8 22.58 17.10 -44.95
N GLN A 9 21.58 16.73 -44.14
CA GLN A 9 21.68 16.61 -42.66
C GLN A 9 21.77 15.15 -42.17
N ARG A 10 22.24 14.23 -43.03
CA ARG A 10 22.24 12.78 -42.71
C ARG A 10 23.42 12.25 -41.88
N PRO A 11 24.58 12.91 -41.66
CA PRO A 11 25.66 12.28 -40.88
C PRO A 11 25.56 12.52 -39.36
N ALA A 12 24.86 13.57 -38.90
CA ALA A 12 24.84 13.94 -37.48
C ALA A 12 23.91 13.05 -36.62
N LEU A 13 22.84 12.50 -37.20
CA LEU A 13 21.86 11.67 -36.49
C LEU A 13 22.38 10.26 -36.17
N LEU A 14 23.30 9.73 -36.99
CA LEU A 14 23.89 8.40 -36.76
C LEU A 14 24.91 8.41 -35.61
N ALA A 15 25.65 9.51 -35.42
CA ALA A 15 26.64 9.62 -34.34
C ALA A 15 26.00 9.66 -32.94
N LEU A 16 24.84 10.31 -32.79
CA LEU A 16 24.12 10.39 -31.51
C LEU A 16 23.50 9.04 -31.09
N ALA A 17 23.06 8.22 -32.05
CA ALA A 17 22.50 6.90 -31.76
C ALA A 17 23.56 5.90 -31.25
N VAL A 18 24.80 5.99 -31.74
CA VAL A 18 25.90 5.10 -31.31
C VAL A 18 26.38 5.42 -29.90
N LEU A 19 26.44 6.71 -29.51
CA LEU A 19 26.81 7.11 -28.14
C LEU A 19 25.78 6.63 -27.10
N SER A 20 24.49 6.68 -27.42
CA SER A 20 23.43 6.21 -26.53
C SER A 20 23.48 4.70 -26.28
N CYS A 21 23.85 3.90 -27.29
CA CYS A 21 24.00 2.45 -27.12
C CYS A 21 25.22 2.07 -26.27
N LEU A 22 26.34 2.80 -26.37
CA LEU A 22 27.52 2.53 -25.54
C LEU A 22 27.27 2.80 -24.05
N GLN A 23 26.47 3.82 -23.70
CA GLN A 23 26.16 4.13 -22.30
C GLN A 23 25.26 3.07 -21.64
N LEU A 24 24.35 2.42 -22.39
CA LEU A 24 23.52 1.33 -21.83
C LEU A 24 24.32 0.04 -21.59
N ALA A 25 25.38 -0.23 -22.37
CA ALA A 25 26.19 -1.43 -22.20
C ALA A 25 27.10 -1.39 -20.96
N LEU A 26 27.53 -0.20 -20.51
CA LEU A 26 28.41 -0.08 -19.33
C LEU A 26 27.70 -0.28 -17.98
N LEU A 27 26.38 -0.08 -17.88
CA LEU A 27 25.67 -0.27 -16.60
C LEU A 27 25.30 -1.74 -16.29
N ALA A 28 25.45 -2.65 -17.25
CA ALA A 28 25.09 -4.07 -17.05
C ALA A 28 26.21 -4.93 -16.42
N ALA A 29 27.42 -4.38 -16.26
CA ALA A 29 28.61 -5.16 -15.87
C ALA A 29 28.97 -5.11 -14.37
N ALA A 30 28.23 -4.40 -13.52
CA ALA A 30 28.66 -4.08 -12.16
C ALA A 30 27.98 -4.83 -10.99
N SER A 31 27.16 -5.87 -11.24
CA SER A 31 26.38 -6.51 -10.15
C SER A 31 26.49 -8.04 -10.06
N GLN A 32 27.61 -8.62 -10.50
CA GLN A 32 27.96 -10.01 -10.15
C GLN A 32 29.34 -10.08 -9.53
N LEU A 33 29.44 -9.97 -8.20
CA LEU A 33 30.54 -10.57 -7.43
C LEU A 33 30.17 -10.59 -5.93
N SER A 34 29.59 -11.70 -5.46
CA SER A 34 29.77 -12.17 -4.06
C SER A 34 29.41 -13.65 -3.97
N SER A 35 30.33 -14.45 -4.51
CA SER A 35 30.69 -15.80 -4.07
C SER A 35 31.27 -15.67 -2.63
N SER A 36 31.04 -16.54 -1.66
CA SER A 36 31.44 -17.95 -1.66
C SER A 36 30.81 -18.69 -0.48
N ARG A 37 30.33 -19.90 -0.74
CA ARG A 37 30.02 -20.94 0.26
C ARG A 37 31.32 -21.57 0.77
N PRO A 38 31.45 -21.90 2.06
CA PRO A 38 32.28 -23.02 2.49
C PRO A 38 31.41 -24.25 2.77
N LEU A 39 31.73 -25.35 2.09
CA LEU A 39 31.22 -26.70 2.31
C LEU A 39 32.34 -27.56 2.91
N LEU A 40 31.93 -28.61 3.63
CA LEU A 40 32.68 -29.70 4.32
C LEU A 40 33.09 -29.40 5.77
N ARG A 41 32.93 -30.30 6.76
CA ARG A 41 32.70 -31.77 6.75
C ARG A 41 32.11 -32.21 8.12
N PRO A 42 31.58 -33.45 8.24
CA PRO A 42 30.91 -33.96 9.43
C PRO A 42 31.90 -34.67 10.38
N LEU A 43 31.60 -34.67 11.68
CA LEU A 43 32.23 -35.57 12.64
C LEU A 43 31.17 -36.30 13.48
N THR A 44 31.06 -37.60 13.21
CA THR A 44 30.85 -38.74 14.12
C THR A 44 29.96 -38.60 15.36
N ARG A 45 28.92 -39.44 15.34
CA ARG A 45 28.16 -39.99 16.46
C ARG A 45 29.07 -40.62 17.53
N ALA A 46 28.86 -40.24 18.79
CA ALA A 46 29.24 -41.04 19.96
C ALA A 46 28.01 -41.19 20.87
N THR A 47 27.76 -42.43 21.30
CA THR A 47 26.66 -42.88 22.15
C THR A 47 27.06 -42.92 23.63
N ALA A 48 26.03 -42.79 24.48
CA ALA A 48 25.95 -43.18 25.90
C ALA A 48 26.72 -42.26 26.88
N THR A 49 26.27 -41.96 28.10
CA THR A 49 25.33 -42.63 29.02
C THR A 49 24.83 -41.59 30.04
N ALA A 50 23.68 -41.86 30.67
CA ALA A 50 23.08 -41.11 31.77
C ALA A 50 24.03 -40.82 32.96
N THR A 51 23.78 -39.73 33.71
CA THR A 51 23.34 -39.76 35.14
C THR A 51 23.45 -38.36 35.79
N ALA A 52 22.32 -37.92 36.35
CA ALA A 52 22.09 -37.09 37.54
C ALA A 52 22.63 -35.65 37.70
N THR A 53 21.67 -34.79 38.08
CA THR A 53 21.72 -33.70 39.10
C THR A 53 22.74 -32.57 38.94
N ALA A 54 22.27 -31.36 38.65
CA ALA A 54 22.13 -30.29 39.66
C ALA A 54 21.61 -28.99 39.04
N LYS A 55 20.94 -28.23 39.90
CA LYS A 55 20.15 -27.01 39.72
C LYS A 55 21.02 -25.77 39.81
N VAL A 56 21.06 -24.91 38.77
CA VAL A 56 21.18 -23.43 38.85
C VAL A 56 20.60 -22.84 37.56
N PRO A 57 19.62 -21.90 37.60
CA PRO A 57 19.13 -21.22 36.41
C PRO A 57 20.17 -20.20 35.90
N LEU A 58 20.49 -20.31 34.62
CA LEU A 58 21.31 -19.37 33.86
C LEU A 58 20.44 -18.18 33.44
N GLU A 59 20.90 -16.99 33.80
CA GLU A 59 20.39 -15.67 33.45
C GLU A 59 20.03 -15.58 31.96
N ALA A 60 18.77 -15.23 31.68
CA ALA A 60 18.32 -14.85 30.35
C ALA A 60 18.76 -13.40 30.10
N GLY A 61 19.77 -13.22 29.25
CA GLY A 61 20.14 -11.93 28.71
C GLY A 61 18.94 -11.33 27.95
N GLY A 62 18.57 -10.12 28.35
CA GLY A 62 17.51 -9.36 27.71
C GLY A 62 17.87 -8.99 26.27
N GLU A 63 16.95 -9.27 25.35
CA GLU A 63 16.95 -8.62 24.05
C GLU A 63 16.55 -7.16 24.25
N GLU A 64 17.50 -6.30 23.94
CA GLU A 64 17.44 -4.84 24.03
C GLU A 64 16.49 -4.32 22.94
N GLU A 65 15.20 -4.21 23.26
CA GLU A 65 14.26 -3.43 22.45
C GLU A 65 14.65 -1.96 22.55
N ILE A 66 15.09 -1.39 21.43
CA ILE A 66 15.26 0.05 21.26
C ILE A 66 13.88 0.70 21.46
N HIS A 67 13.63 1.19 22.67
CA HIS A 67 12.54 2.12 22.95
C HIS A 67 12.94 3.48 22.37
N ASP A 68 12.63 3.66 21.09
CA ASP A 68 12.43 4.98 20.51
C ASP A 68 11.45 5.75 21.43
N GLY A 69 11.81 6.96 21.83
CA GLY A 69 11.02 7.83 22.71
C GLY A 69 9.72 8.33 22.07
N GLY A 70 9.17 7.58 21.12
CA GLY A 70 7.85 7.77 20.56
C GLY A 70 6.78 7.36 21.57
N VAL A 71 5.84 8.25 21.83
CA VAL A 71 4.62 7.92 22.57
C VAL A 71 3.97 6.71 21.90
N ALA A 72 3.98 5.56 22.56
CA ALA A 72 3.34 4.34 22.07
C ALA A 72 1.85 4.62 21.82
N ARG A 73 1.47 4.74 20.54
CA ARG A 73 0.06 4.91 20.16
C ARG A 73 -0.65 3.59 20.39
N ARG A 74 -1.80 3.63 21.09
CA ARG A 74 -2.64 2.44 21.26
C ARG A 74 -3.06 1.91 19.89
N THR A 75 -3.08 0.60 19.73
CA THR A 75 -3.54 -0.06 18.51
C THR A 75 -5.03 -0.35 18.60
N CYS A 76 -5.76 0.02 17.55
CA CYS A 76 -7.19 -0.24 17.39
C CYS A 76 -7.43 -1.10 16.15
N THR A 77 -8.48 -1.92 16.19
CA THR A 77 -8.94 -2.70 15.03
C THR A 77 -10.24 -2.10 14.51
N TYR A 78 -10.19 -1.62 13.27
CA TYR A 78 -11.30 -1.02 12.55
C TYR A 78 -12.01 -2.07 11.69
N THR A 79 -13.31 -1.87 11.47
CA THR A 79 -14.05 -2.64 10.46
C THR A 79 -14.29 -1.75 9.26
N VAL A 80 -13.71 -2.11 8.11
CA VAL A 80 -13.89 -1.38 6.86
C VAL A 80 -14.84 -2.16 5.97
N GLN A 81 -15.90 -1.51 5.52
CA GLN A 81 -16.90 -2.10 4.64
C GLN A 81 -16.90 -1.33 3.32
N ILE A 82 -16.67 -2.05 2.22
CA ILE A 82 -16.54 -1.46 0.89
C ILE A 82 -17.69 -2.00 0.05
N LYS A 83 -18.51 -1.11 -0.49
CA LYS A 83 -19.51 -1.49 -1.50
C LYS A 83 -18.96 -1.20 -2.88
N THR A 84 -18.94 -2.23 -3.71
CA THR A 84 -18.60 -2.12 -5.12
C THR A 84 -19.83 -1.66 -5.90
N SER A 85 -19.66 -0.65 -6.75
CA SER A 85 -20.75 -0.12 -7.58
C SER A 85 -21.29 -1.17 -8.55
N CYS A 86 -22.58 -1.05 -8.88
CA CYS A 86 -23.22 -1.83 -9.93
C CYS A 86 -22.72 -1.50 -11.35
N SER A 87 -22.00 -0.39 -11.52
CA SER A 87 -21.31 -0.03 -12.77
C SER A 87 -19.91 -0.67 -12.91
N SER A 88 -19.35 -1.24 -11.83
CA SER A 88 -18.04 -1.90 -11.82
C SER A 88 -18.04 -3.15 -12.72
N PRO A 89 -16.90 -3.68 -13.22
CA PRO A 89 -16.83 -4.99 -13.87
C PRO A 89 -17.47 -6.10 -13.01
N ARG A 90 -17.90 -7.21 -13.64
CA ARG A 90 -18.62 -8.31 -12.95
C ARG A 90 -17.90 -8.78 -11.68
N ALA A 91 -16.58 -8.92 -11.77
CA ALA A 91 -15.69 -9.09 -10.64
C ALA A 91 -14.35 -8.43 -10.98
N SER A 92 -13.72 -7.79 -9.99
CA SER A 92 -12.38 -7.22 -10.13
C SER A 92 -11.38 -7.96 -9.23
N PRO A 93 -10.35 -8.62 -9.80
CA PRO A 93 -9.26 -9.22 -9.03
C PRO A 93 -8.21 -8.18 -8.59
N ASP A 94 -8.41 -6.91 -8.92
CA ASP A 94 -7.44 -5.86 -8.64
C ASP A 94 -7.28 -5.68 -7.12
N ALA A 95 -6.03 -5.42 -6.70
CA ALA A 95 -5.72 -5.10 -5.32
C ALA A 95 -6.09 -3.64 -5.01
N VAL A 96 -6.48 -3.36 -3.78
CA VAL A 96 -6.75 -1.99 -3.32
C VAL A 96 -5.89 -1.71 -2.09
N SER A 97 -5.09 -0.66 -2.12
CA SER A 97 -4.49 -0.07 -0.92
C SER A 97 -5.45 0.97 -0.34
N LEU A 98 -5.50 1.07 0.98
CA LEU A 98 -6.42 1.93 1.71
C LEU A 98 -5.65 2.71 2.77
N ALA A 99 -5.91 4.02 2.87
CA ALA A 99 -5.44 4.86 3.96
C ALA A 99 -6.62 5.67 4.50
N PHE A 100 -6.77 5.76 5.82
CA PHE A 100 -7.79 6.59 6.45
C PHE A 100 -7.30 7.09 7.81
N GLY A 101 -7.86 8.18 8.31
CA GLY A 101 -7.44 8.74 9.59
C GLY A 101 -8.27 9.95 9.99
N ASP A 102 -7.77 10.63 11.01
CA ASP A 102 -8.41 11.77 11.65
C ASP A 102 -7.60 13.07 11.51
N ALA A 103 -8.12 14.16 12.08
CA ALA A 103 -7.48 15.47 12.05
C ALA A 103 -6.14 15.53 12.84
N TYR A 104 -5.81 14.48 13.61
CA TYR A 104 -4.64 14.39 14.47
C TYR A 104 -3.53 13.50 13.90
N GLN A 105 -3.64 13.12 12.62
CA GLN A 105 -2.65 12.26 11.94
C GLN A 105 -2.54 10.87 12.57
N ASN A 106 -3.64 10.34 13.11
CA ASN A 106 -3.76 8.92 13.42
C ASN A 106 -4.14 8.17 12.13
N GLU A 107 -3.17 8.06 11.22
CA GLU A 107 -3.36 7.35 9.96
C GLU A 107 -3.29 5.84 10.14
N VAL A 108 -4.29 5.15 9.61
CA VAL A 108 -4.32 3.71 9.44
C VAL A 108 -4.09 3.40 7.97
N TYR A 109 -3.10 2.55 7.70
CA TYR A 109 -2.74 2.14 6.34
C TYR A 109 -2.85 0.62 6.17
N ALA A 110 -3.62 0.20 5.17
CA ALA A 110 -3.65 -1.17 4.69
C ALA A 110 -3.02 -1.24 3.29
N ALA A 111 -1.86 -1.89 3.20
CA ALA A 111 -1.15 -2.04 1.92
C ALA A 111 -1.99 -2.77 0.87
N ARG A 112 -2.85 -3.70 1.30
CA ARG A 112 -3.74 -4.46 0.42
C ARG A 112 -4.98 -4.94 1.14
N VAL A 113 -6.14 -4.64 0.57
CA VAL A 113 -7.42 -5.28 0.83
C VAL A 113 -7.94 -5.89 -0.47
N SER A 114 -8.31 -7.16 -0.42
CA SER A 114 -8.89 -7.88 -1.56
C SER A 114 -9.73 -9.05 -1.05
N PRO A 115 -11.00 -9.19 -1.47
CA PRO A 115 -11.81 -10.37 -1.15
C PRO A 115 -11.23 -11.63 -1.82
N ALA A 116 -11.55 -12.81 -1.30
CA ALA A 116 -11.05 -14.07 -1.82
C ALA A 116 -11.43 -14.32 -3.31
N ARG A 117 -12.59 -13.82 -3.75
CA ARG A 117 -13.08 -13.91 -5.14
C ARG A 117 -12.95 -12.60 -5.93
N GLY A 118 -12.19 -11.64 -5.40
CA GLY A 118 -12.15 -10.28 -5.90
C GLY A 118 -13.41 -9.48 -5.54
N PHE A 119 -13.40 -8.21 -5.90
CA PHE A 119 -14.52 -7.29 -5.67
C PHE A 119 -15.63 -7.56 -6.68
N GLU A 120 -16.69 -8.25 -6.26
CA GLU A 120 -17.87 -8.57 -7.09
C GLU A 120 -18.77 -7.34 -7.28
N ARG A 121 -19.36 -7.18 -8.48
CA ARG A 121 -20.26 -6.06 -8.80
C ARG A 121 -21.46 -6.01 -7.85
N CYS A 122 -21.85 -4.82 -7.40
CA CYS A 122 -22.94 -4.58 -6.43
C CYS A 122 -22.73 -5.23 -5.05
N ALA A 123 -21.64 -5.98 -4.84
CA ALA A 123 -21.40 -6.69 -3.62
C ALA A 123 -20.77 -5.79 -2.56
N ARG A 124 -20.80 -6.26 -1.33
CA ARG A 124 -20.19 -5.60 -0.19
C ARG A 124 -19.19 -6.52 0.48
N ASP A 125 -17.98 -6.02 0.65
CA ASP A 125 -16.87 -6.72 1.28
C ASP A 125 -16.51 -6.06 2.61
N THR A 126 -16.09 -6.87 3.58
CA THR A 126 -15.76 -6.41 4.94
C THR A 126 -14.36 -6.86 5.32
N PHE A 127 -13.57 -5.93 5.84
CA PHE A 127 -12.18 -6.14 6.24
C PHE A 127 -11.96 -5.67 7.68
N LYS A 128 -11.05 -6.32 8.39
CA LYS A 128 -10.49 -5.84 9.65
C LYS A 128 -9.13 -5.23 9.38
N VAL A 129 -8.93 -3.99 9.81
CA VAL A 129 -7.68 -3.24 9.58
C VAL A 129 -7.21 -2.69 10.91
N SER A 130 -5.97 -2.97 11.29
CA SER A 130 -5.37 -2.47 12.52
C SER A 130 -4.49 -1.25 12.26
N GLY A 131 -4.45 -0.33 13.22
CA GLY A 131 -3.61 0.86 13.18
C GLY A 131 -3.73 1.66 14.47
N PRO A 132 -3.16 2.87 14.54
CA PRO A 132 -3.31 3.72 15.72
C PRO A 132 -4.79 4.04 15.97
N CYS A 133 -5.17 4.09 17.24
CA CYS A 133 -6.49 4.57 17.65
C CYS A 133 -6.62 6.07 17.30
N GLY A 134 -7.69 6.41 16.59
CA GLY A 134 -8.07 7.77 16.22
C GLY A 134 -9.29 8.28 16.97
N TYR A 135 -9.70 9.50 16.63
CA TYR A 135 -10.77 10.26 17.30
C TYR A 135 -11.84 10.75 16.30
N GLY A 136 -12.32 9.87 15.43
CA GLY A 136 -13.23 10.24 14.35
C GLY A 136 -12.53 10.32 13.00
N VAL A 137 -12.66 9.26 12.20
CA VAL A 137 -12.15 9.19 10.82
C VAL A 137 -12.84 10.26 9.98
N CYS A 138 -12.06 11.17 9.41
CA CYS A 138 -12.54 12.29 8.60
C CYS A 138 -11.91 12.36 7.20
N TYR A 139 -10.96 11.50 6.88
CA TYR A 139 -10.46 11.32 5.53
C TYR A 139 -10.28 9.84 5.17
N LEU A 140 -10.34 9.55 3.87
CA LEU A 140 -10.08 8.22 3.33
C LEU A 140 -9.58 8.32 1.89
N TYR A 141 -8.54 7.55 1.57
CA TYR A 141 -7.97 7.40 0.24
C TYR A 141 -7.87 5.93 -0.16
N LEU A 142 -8.12 5.67 -1.44
CA LEU A 142 -8.00 4.37 -2.09
C LEU A 142 -6.99 4.46 -3.22
N ARG A 143 -6.26 3.37 -3.44
CA ARG A 143 -5.40 3.19 -4.61
C ARG A 143 -5.60 1.80 -5.19
N ARG A 144 -6.11 1.73 -6.40
CA ARG A 144 -6.26 0.47 -7.13
C ARG A 144 -4.95 0.06 -7.78
N SER A 145 -4.64 -1.23 -7.77
CA SER A 145 -3.53 -1.85 -8.49
C SER A 145 -4.00 -3.09 -9.23
N GLY A 146 -4.08 -2.98 -10.55
CA GLY A 146 -4.44 -4.09 -11.43
C GLY A 146 -4.89 -3.62 -12.81
N ARG A 147 -5.33 -4.56 -13.65
CA ARG A 147 -5.62 -4.30 -15.07
C ARG A 147 -7.12 -4.21 -15.38
N VAL A 148 -7.97 -4.80 -14.55
CA VAL A 148 -9.40 -4.99 -14.88
C VAL A 148 -10.20 -3.70 -14.67
N GLY A 149 -9.84 -2.91 -13.66
CA GLY A 149 -10.63 -1.78 -13.23
C GLY A 149 -11.57 -2.16 -12.09
N TRP A 150 -11.96 -1.16 -11.32
CA TRP A 150 -12.88 -1.32 -10.20
C TRP A 150 -13.50 0.04 -9.85
N THR A 151 -14.79 0.03 -9.54
CA THR A 151 -15.56 1.24 -9.18
C THR A 151 -16.16 1.07 -7.79
N PRO A 152 -15.63 1.74 -6.75
CA PRO A 152 -16.27 1.78 -5.45
C PRO A 152 -17.52 2.67 -5.50
N GLU A 153 -18.57 2.27 -4.77
CA GLU A 153 -19.73 3.12 -4.51
C GLU A 153 -19.55 3.86 -3.18
N TRP A 154 -19.14 3.15 -2.13
CA TRP A 154 -18.80 3.78 -0.86
C TRP A 154 -17.89 2.91 -0.01
N VAL A 155 -17.22 3.55 0.94
CA VAL A 155 -16.46 2.92 2.01
C VAL A 155 -16.98 3.42 3.35
N ARG A 156 -17.28 2.50 4.26
CA ARG A 156 -17.64 2.76 5.66
C ARG A 156 -16.53 2.28 6.58
N VAL A 157 -16.09 3.14 7.48
CA VAL A 157 -15.12 2.79 8.52
C VAL A 157 -15.83 2.82 9.86
N TYR A 158 -15.85 1.67 10.53
CA TYR A 158 -16.38 1.53 11.89
C TYR A 158 -15.20 1.51 12.85
N GLU A 159 -15.21 2.46 13.78
CA GLU A 159 -14.25 2.54 14.87
C GLU A 159 -14.65 1.56 15.98
N PRO A 160 -13.70 1.02 16.76
CA PRO A 160 -14.02 0.07 17.82
C PRO A 160 -14.93 0.65 18.92
N THR A 161 -14.99 1.98 19.04
CA THR A 161 -15.74 2.70 20.08
C THR A 161 -17.00 3.39 19.55
N SER A 162 -17.36 3.22 18.27
CA SER A 162 -18.52 3.88 17.66
C SER A 162 -19.30 2.94 16.75
N ASP A 163 -20.61 2.85 16.98
CA ASP A 163 -21.54 2.13 16.08
C ASP A 163 -21.89 2.93 14.81
N THR A 164 -21.66 4.24 14.83
CA THR A 164 -21.87 5.11 13.67
C THR A 164 -20.60 5.15 12.83
N PRO A 165 -20.62 4.67 11.57
CA PRO A 165 -19.44 4.66 10.73
C PRO A 165 -19.20 5.99 10.03
N SER A 166 -17.93 6.33 9.81
CA SER A 166 -17.56 7.36 8.84
C SER A 166 -17.76 6.82 7.42
N THR A 167 -18.65 7.44 6.65
CA THR A 167 -19.01 7.01 5.29
C THR A 167 -18.42 7.93 4.23
N PHE A 168 -17.68 7.35 3.29
CA PHE A 168 -17.04 8.01 2.16
C PHE A 168 -17.67 7.50 0.87
N TYR A 169 -18.31 8.38 0.12
CA TYR A 169 -18.96 8.04 -1.15
C TYR A 169 -17.99 8.25 -2.30
N PHE A 170 -17.98 7.27 -3.18
CA PHE A 170 -17.29 7.28 -4.46
C PHE A 170 -18.36 7.10 -5.55
N GLY A 171 -17.95 7.09 -6.82
CA GLY A 171 -18.88 6.92 -7.94
C GLY A 171 -18.19 6.63 -9.25
N ASP A 172 -16.93 7.07 -9.38
CA ASP A 172 -16.14 6.92 -10.59
C ASP A 172 -15.17 5.72 -10.53
N PRO A 173 -14.88 5.08 -11.68
CA PRO A 173 -13.85 4.07 -11.77
C PRO A 173 -12.48 4.60 -11.35
N LEU A 174 -11.75 3.84 -10.54
CA LEU A 174 -10.41 4.27 -10.11
C LEU A 174 -9.35 4.00 -11.19
N ALA A 175 -8.54 5.03 -11.49
CA ALA A 175 -7.34 4.87 -12.29
C ALA A 175 -6.33 3.92 -11.61
N ASN A 176 -5.53 3.22 -12.41
CA ASN A 176 -4.53 2.30 -11.87
C ASN A 176 -3.35 3.08 -11.27
N GLY A 177 -3.00 2.79 -10.02
CA GLY A 177 -1.76 3.28 -9.40
C GLY A 177 -1.83 4.69 -8.82
N TYR A 178 -2.99 5.35 -8.80
CA TYR A 178 -3.17 6.68 -8.21
C TYR A 178 -4.01 6.63 -6.94
N TRP A 179 -3.66 7.47 -5.97
CA TRP A 179 -4.46 7.69 -4.76
C TRP A 179 -5.61 8.64 -5.06
N VAL A 180 -6.83 8.23 -4.72
CA VAL A 180 -8.05 9.03 -4.86
C VAL A 180 -8.81 8.94 -3.54
N GLY A 181 -9.34 10.06 -3.05
CA GLY A 181 -10.01 10.06 -1.75
C GLY A 181 -10.71 11.36 -1.44
N LEU A 182 -11.30 11.41 -0.24
CA LEU A 182 -12.01 12.56 0.28
C LEU A 182 -11.42 12.92 1.64
N ASN A 183 -11.15 14.20 1.85
CA ASN A 183 -10.72 14.74 3.12
C ASN A 183 -11.72 15.78 3.59
N ARG A 184 -12.43 15.45 4.67
CA ARG A 184 -13.48 16.29 5.28
C ARG A 184 -13.11 16.65 6.72
N CYS A 185 -11.85 16.50 7.09
CA CYS A 185 -11.40 16.95 8.39
C CYS A 185 -11.61 18.46 8.47
N LEU A 186 -12.27 18.90 9.53
CA LEU A 186 -12.46 20.33 9.77
C LEU A 186 -11.07 20.98 9.80
N ARG A 187 -10.80 21.86 8.84
CA ARG A 187 -9.71 22.81 9.03
C ARG A 187 -10.20 23.79 10.08
N ARG A 188 -9.29 24.26 10.94
CA ARG A 188 -9.60 25.33 11.87
C ARG A 188 -10.13 26.53 11.06
N GLY A 189 -11.43 26.81 11.17
CA GLY A 189 -12.12 27.88 10.44
C GLY A 189 -13.19 27.44 9.44
N ASP A 190 -13.27 26.16 9.06
CA ASP A 190 -14.28 25.67 8.12
C ASP A 190 -15.54 25.24 8.88
N SER A 191 -16.59 26.07 8.82
CA SER A 191 -17.94 25.66 9.25
C SER A 191 -18.54 24.77 8.16
N ALA A 192 -19.15 23.66 8.56
CA ALA A 192 -19.70 22.65 7.65
C ALA A 192 -20.66 23.26 6.60
N SER A 193 -20.22 23.34 5.34
CA SER A 193 -21.11 23.56 4.21
C SER A 193 -21.76 22.23 3.83
N SER A 194 -23.02 22.08 4.23
CA SER A 194 -23.89 20.99 3.80
C SER A 194 -24.20 21.16 2.30
N ASP A 195 -23.41 20.58 1.41
CA ASP A 195 -23.79 20.45 0.00
C ASP A 195 -24.86 19.37 -0.14
N VAL A 196 -26.11 19.80 0.05
CA VAL A 196 -27.28 19.13 -0.52
C VAL A 196 -27.25 19.41 -2.02
N ALA A 197 -26.57 18.55 -2.78
CA ALA A 197 -26.80 18.46 -4.22
C ALA A 197 -28.12 17.72 -4.46
N ALA A 198 -29.23 18.44 -4.32
CA ALA A 198 -30.44 18.15 -5.05
C ALA A 198 -30.16 18.42 -6.53
N GLN A 199 -30.17 17.38 -7.37
CA GLN A 199 -30.35 17.51 -8.81
C GLN A 199 -31.35 16.47 -9.30
N SER A 200 -32.58 16.96 -9.47
CA SER A 200 -33.39 16.79 -10.68
C SER A 200 -33.97 15.40 -10.99
N LEU A 201 -35.23 15.22 -10.59
CA LEU A 201 -36.32 14.83 -11.49
C LEU A 201 -37.46 15.83 -11.34
#